data_AF-A0A4U6C3Q8-F1
#
_entry.id   AF-A0A4U6C3Q8-F1
#
_cell.length_a   1.000
_cell.length_b   1.000
_cell.length_c   1.000
_cell.angle_alpha   90.00
_cell.angle_beta   90.00
_cell.angle_gamma   90.00
#
_symmetry.space_group_name_H-M   'P 1'
#
loop_
_entity.id
_entity.type
_entity.pdbx_description
1 polymer ?
#
loop_
_entity_poly.entity_id
_entity_poly.type
_entity_poly.pdbx_seq_one_letter_code
_entity_poly.pdbx_strand_id
1 'polypeptide(L)'
;MISGRLRECLKTLRWSAADLAEQLGSSESEVTTWLDGRDVAPIAVAAWLEALVKAYKALPPPSLRKAESTPVNEPIKVTDVDIVTRTITHPGLDGVMMQSAYPRRIASTTGARPALIPGLRKGVLNHATHPL
;
A
#
# COMPACT_ATOMS: atom_id res chain seq x y z
N MET A 1 -14.25 -10.13 20.34
CA MET A 1 -15.58 -10.23 19.69
C MET A 1 -15.87 -11.70 19.39
N ILE A 2 -17.12 -12.15 19.50
CA ILE A 2 -17.47 -13.55 19.22
C ILE A 2 -17.42 -13.87 17.72
N SER A 3 -17.07 -15.11 17.37
CA SER A 3 -16.93 -15.58 15.99
C SER A 3 -18.19 -15.40 15.14
N GLY A 4 -19.38 -15.57 15.73
CA GLY A 4 -20.67 -15.29 15.06
C GLY A 4 -20.78 -13.87 14.54
N ARG A 5 -20.41 -12.88 15.38
CA ARG A 5 -20.45 -11.47 15.03
C ARG A 5 -19.38 -11.11 13.99
N LEU A 6 -18.19 -11.68 14.11
CA LEU A 6 -17.12 -11.52 13.12
C LEU A 6 -17.58 -11.94 11.71
N ARG A 7 -18.21 -13.11 11.61
CA ARG A 7 -18.77 -13.62 10.36
C ARG A 7 -19.88 -12.73 9.79
N GLU A 8 -20.72 -12.14 10.64
CA GLU A 8 -21.76 -11.20 10.22
C GLU A 8 -21.18 -9.90 9.65
N CYS A 9 -20.12 -9.36 10.28
CA CYS A 9 -19.39 -8.20 9.77
C CYS A 9 -18.82 -8.47 8.37
N LEU A 10 -18.12 -9.60 8.19
CA LEU A 10 -17.55 -9.97 6.89
C LEU A 10 -18.62 -10.18 5.82
N LYS A 11 -19.74 -10.83 6.16
CA LYS A 11 -20.88 -10.97 5.24
C LYS A 11 -21.41 -9.62 4.77
N THR A 12 -21.51 -8.64 5.66
CA THR A 12 -21.97 -7.29 5.31
C THR A 12 -21.03 -6.61 4.33
N LEU A 13 -19.72 -6.76 4.54
CA LEU A 13 -18.67 -6.23 3.68
C LEU A 13 -18.48 -7.06 2.39
N ARG A 14 -19.11 -8.22 2.30
CA ARG A 14 -18.91 -9.24 1.25
C ARG A 14 -17.45 -9.73 1.16
N TRP A 15 -16.77 -9.76 2.30
CA TRP A 15 -15.39 -10.22 2.43
C TRP A 15 -15.33 -11.69 2.82
N SER A 16 -14.31 -12.37 2.30
CA SER A 16 -13.87 -13.71 2.69
C SER A 16 -12.81 -13.66 3.81
N ALA A 17 -12.40 -14.83 4.30
CA ALA A 17 -11.30 -14.93 5.28
C ALA A 17 -9.97 -14.46 4.67
N ALA A 18 -9.73 -14.79 3.39
CA ALA A 18 -8.57 -14.34 2.63
C ALA A 18 -8.51 -12.82 2.51
N ASP A 19 -9.64 -12.16 2.19
CA ASP A 19 -9.70 -10.70 2.08
C ASP A 19 -9.34 -10.03 3.41
N LEU A 20 -9.86 -10.56 4.53
CA LEU A 20 -9.53 -10.03 5.85
C LEU A 20 -8.04 -10.26 6.19
N ALA A 21 -7.50 -11.44 5.86
CA ALA A 21 -6.10 -11.75 6.09
C ALA A 21 -5.18 -10.80 5.30
N GLU A 22 -5.51 -10.53 4.04
CA GLU A 22 -4.81 -9.57 3.20
C GLU A 22 -4.83 -8.16 3.80
N GLN A 23 -6.00 -7.68 4.24
CA GLN A 23 -6.10 -6.34 4.85
C GLN A 23 -5.35 -6.20 6.17
N LEU A 24 -5.19 -7.29 6.92
CA LEU A 24 -4.44 -7.31 8.17
C LEU A 24 -2.96 -7.64 7.98
N GLY A 25 -2.51 -8.02 6.77
CA GLY A 25 -1.18 -8.55 6.54
C GLY A 25 -0.88 -9.81 7.37
N SER A 26 -1.92 -10.58 7.70
CA SER A 26 -1.87 -11.76 8.59
C SER A 26 -2.13 -13.04 7.81
N SER A 27 -1.95 -14.21 8.44
CA SER A 27 -2.21 -15.49 7.76
C SER A 27 -3.71 -15.79 7.67
N GLU A 28 -4.15 -16.38 6.56
CA GLU A 28 -5.55 -16.83 6.43
C GLU A 28 -5.92 -17.88 7.49
N SER A 29 -4.95 -18.72 7.88
CA SER A 29 -5.12 -19.71 8.96
C SER A 29 -5.47 -19.07 10.31
N GLU A 30 -4.89 -17.91 10.62
CA GLU A 30 -5.18 -17.18 11.87
C GLU A 30 -6.56 -16.52 11.83
N VAL A 31 -6.93 -15.96 10.67
CA VAL A 31 -8.27 -15.41 10.50
C VAL A 31 -9.34 -16.51 10.58
N THR A 32 -9.07 -17.69 10.00
CA THR A 32 -10.02 -18.82 10.05
C THR A 32 -10.18 -19.39 11.46
N THR A 33 -9.14 -19.41 12.30
CA THR A 33 -9.29 -19.82 13.71
C THR A 33 -10.20 -18.85 14.49
N TRP A 34 -10.12 -17.54 14.22
CA TRP A 34 -11.06 -16.57 14.79
C TRP A 34 -12.49 -16.77 14.28
N LEU A 35 -12.65 -17.03 12.99
CA LEU A 35 -13.96 -17.25 12.37
C LEU A 35 -14.60 -18.55 12.83
N ASP A 36 -13.82 -19.59 13.11
CA ASP A 36 -14.31 -20.86 13.64
C ASP A 36 -14.58 -20.78 15.15
N GLY A 37 -14.10 -19.73 15.82
CA GLY A 37 -14.17 -19.57 17.27
C GLY A 37 -13.20 -20.48 18.03
N ARG A 38 -12.18 -21.01 17.34
CA ARG A 38 -11.06 -21.71 17.98
C ARG A 38 -10.11 -20.75 18.71
N ASP A 39 -10.13 -19.48 18.30
CA ASP A 39 -9.39 -18.40 18.95
C ASP A 39 -10.22 -17.10 18.93
N VAL A 40 -9.83 -16.13 19.76
CA VAL A 40 -10.53 -14.85 19.91
C VAL A 40 -9.83 -13.79 19.06
N ALA A 41 -10.59 -13.16 18.16
CA ALA A 41 -10.07 -12.03 17.38
C ALA A 41 -9.60 -10.89 18.32
N PRO A 42 -8.40 -10.29 18.06
CA PRO A 42 -7.89 -9.16 18.80
C PRO A 42 -8.91 -8.02 18.88
N ILE A 43 -9.00 -7.37 20.05
CA ILE A 43 -10.02 -6.34 20.30
C ILE A 43 -9.94 -5.17 19.32
N ALA A 44 -8.73 -4.79 18.90
CA ALA A 44 -8.50 -3.73 17.93
C ALA A 44 -9.07 -4.10 16.54
N VAL A 45 -8.85 -5.34 16.08
CA VAL A 45 -9.38 -5.85 14.81
C VAL A 45 -10.90 -5.88 14.85
N ALA A 46 -11.48 -6.34 15.96
CA ALA A 46 -12.92 -6.35 16.14
C ALA A 46 -13.55 -4.95 16.10
N ALA A 47 -12.96 -4.00 16.85
CA ALA A 47 -13.43 -2.62 16.87
C ALA A 47 -13.33 -1.96 15.48
N TRP A 48 -12.23 -2.22 14.77
CA TRP A 48 -12.02 -1.73 13.42
C TRP A 48 -13.06 -2.28 12.43
N LEU A 49 -13.33 -3.59 12.45
CA LEU A 49 -14.36 -4.20 11.59
C LEU A 49 -15.76 -3.65 11.86
N GLU A 50 -16.11 -3.42 13.13
CA GLU A 50 -17.41 -2.80 13.46
C GLU A 50 -17.52 -1.37 12.94
N ALA A 51 -16.45 -0.57 13.06
CA ALA A 51 -16.40 0.78 12.52
C ALA A 51 -16.54 0.77 11.00
N LEU A 52 -15.86 -0.16 10.32
CA LEU A 52 -15.93 -0.31 8.87
C LEU A 52 -17.35 -0.68 8.40
N VAL A 53 -18.01 -1.62 9.09
CA VAL A 53 -19.40 -1.99 8.79
C VAL A 53 -20.36 -0.81 9.02
N LYS A 54 -20.15 -0.03 10.09
CA LYS A 54 -20.95 1.18 10.33
C LYS A 54 -20.79 2.21 9.21
N ALA A 55 -19.55 2.46 8.77
CA ALA A 55 -19.27 3.36 7.67
C ALA A 55 -19.88 2.86 6.36
N TYR A 56 -19.72 1.57 6.04
CA TYR A 56 -20.29 0.96 4.83
C TYR A 56 -21.82 1.11 4.76
N LYS A 57 -22.52 0.95 5.90
CA LYS A 57 -23.98 1.13 5.98
C LYS A 57 -24.42 2.59 5.90
N ALA A 58 -23.58 3.53 6.31
CA ALA A 58 -23.90 4.96 6.33
C ALA A 58 -23.76 5.63 4.95
N LEU A 59 -22.98 5.02 4.04
CA LEU A 59 -22.73 5.59 2.72
C LEU A 59 -23.86 5.22 1.75
N PRO A 60 -24.64 6.19 1.24
CA PRO A 60 -25.61 5.91 0.20
C PRO A 60 -24.89 5.49 -1.10
N PRO A 61 -25.51 4.63 -1.93
CA PRO A 61 -24.99 4.34 -3.26
C PRO A 61 -24.76 5.64 -4.03
N PRO A 62 -23.65 5.76 -4.79
CA PRO A 62 -23.39 6.95 -5.58
C PRO A 62 -24.56 7.15 -6.55
N SER A 63 -25.24 8.29 -6.43
CA SER A 63 -26.28 8.67 -7.37
C SER A 63 -25.60 9.01 -8.70
N LEU A 64 -25.45 8.01 -9.57
CA LEU A 64 -25.14 8.23 -10.98
C LEU A 64 -26.38 8.87 -11.63
N ARG A 65 -26.67 10.11 -11.26
CA ARG A 65 -27.66 10.92 -11.96
C ARG A 65 -27.13 10.97 -13.38
N LYS A 66 -27.84 10.30 -14.29
CA LYS A 66 -27.61 10.42 -15.73
C LYS A 66 -27.64 11.93 -15.97
N ALA A 67 -26.48 12.53 -16.22
CA ALA A 67 -26.44 13.91 -16.62
C ALA A 67 -27.23 13.94 -17.92
N GLU A 68 -28.50 14.32 -17.81
CA GLU A 68 -29.28 14.69 -18.96
C GLU A 68 -28.55 15.90 -19.50
N SER A 69 -27.69 15.65 -20.49
CA SER A 69 -27.03 16.67 -21.25
C SER A 69 -28.12 17.40 -22.00
N THR A 70 -28.78 18.34 -21.33
CA THR A 70 -29.41 19.45 -22.03
C THR A 70 -28.26 20.17 -22.72
N PRO A 71 -28.19 20.20 -24.05
CA PRO A 71 -27.16 20.97 -24.73
C PRO A 71 -27.44 22.44 -24.45
N VAL A 72 -26.77 22.99 -23.44
CA VAL A 72 -26.72 24.43 -23.19
C VAL A 72 -25.82 24.99 -24.29
N ASN A 73 -26.43 25.36 -25.42
CA ASN A 73 -25.83 26.15 -26.49
C ASN A 73 -25.70 27.64 -26.08
N GLU A 74 -25.37 27.92 -24.82
CA GLU A 74 -25.03 29.28 -24.38
C GLU A 74 -23.50 29.35 -24.29
N PRO A 75 -22.85 30.28 -25.01
CA PRO A 75 -21.41 30.50 -24.88
C PRO A 75 -21.10 30.80 -23.41
N ILE A 76 -20.23 29.98 -22.82
CA ILE A 76 -19.73 30.17 -21.47
C ILE A 76 -19.02 31.54 -21.45
N LYS A 77 -19.69 32.57 -20.92
CA LYS A 77 -19.04 33.81 -20.52
C LYS A 77 -18.25 33.50 -19.25
N VAL A 78 -17.01 33.06 -19.43
CA VAL A 78 -16.02 33.04 -18.35
C VAL A 78 -15.82 34.50 -17.95
N THR A 79 -16.53 34.92 -16.91
CA THR A 79 -16.19 36.15 -16.21
C THR A 79 -14.92 35.85 -15.44
N ASP A 80 -13.92 36.69 -15.67
CA ASP A 80 -12.57 36.60 -15.15
C ASP A 80 -12.63 36.36 -13.64
N VAL A 81 -12.35 35.13 -13.21
CA VAL A 81 -12.17 34.83 -11.79
C VAL A 81 -10.75 35.26 -11.49
N ASP A 82 -10.63 36.41 -10.83
CA ASP A 82 -9.37 36.94 -10.35
C ASP A 82 -8.81 35.95 -9.32
N ILE A 83 -7.96 35.03 -9.77
CA ILE A 83 -7.23 34.09 -8.91
C ILE A 83 -6.21 34.93 -8.16
N VAL A 84 -6.62 35.47 -7.01
CA VAL A 84 -5.72 36.04 -6.01
C VAL A 84 -4.81 34.90 -5.54
N THR A 85 -3.69 34.75 -6.23
CA THR A 85 -2.55 33.98 -5.76
C THR A 85 -2.00 34.73 -4.55
N ARG A 86 -2.42 34.33 -3.35
CA ARG A 86 -1.71 34.71 -2.13
C ARG A 86 -0.28 34.22 -2.27
N THR A 87 0.62 35.12 -2.62
CA THR A 87 2.06 34.92 -2.54
C THR A 87 2.37 34.62 -1.08
N ILE A 88 2.69 33.37 -0.76
CA ILE A 88 3.27 33.02 0.54
C ILE A 88 4.68 33.59 0.51
N THR A 89 4.84 34.80 1.03
CA THR A 89 6.15 35.37 1.35
C THR A 89 6.72 34.53 2.48
N HIS A 90 7.60 33.59 2.15
CA HIS A 90 8.43 32.91 3.14
C HIS A 90 9.43 33.94 3.71
N PRO A 91 9.43 34.23 5.02
CA PRO A 91 10.53 34.97 5.64
C PRO A 91 11.81 34.13 5.53
N GLY A 92 12.91 34.79 5.17
CA GLY A 92 14.17 34.19 4.76
C GLY A 92 14.71 33.14 5.73
N LEU A 93 15.05 31.97 5.19
CA LEU A 93 15.88 30.97 5.84
C LEU A 93 17.33 31.38 5.66
N ASP A 94 17.89 32.04 6.68
CA ASP A 94 19.32 32.16 6.86
C ASP A 94 19.94 30.75 6.89
N GLY A 95 21.03 30.60 6.13
CA GLY A 95 21.58 29.33 5.71
C GLY A 95 22.00 28.41 6.85
N VAL A 96 21.34 27.26 6.96
CA VAL A 96 21.87 26.10 7.65
C VAL A 96 22.53 25.19 6.61
N MET A 97 23.87 25.21 6.56
CA MET A 97 24.66 24.21 5.83
C MET A 97 24.45 22.84 6.48
N MET A 98 23.64 21.98 5.87
CA MET A 98 23.69 20.55 6.14
C MET A 98 24.70 19.90 5.18
N GLN A 99 25.88 19.55 5.70
CA GLN A 99 26.84 18.72 4.98
C GLN A 99 26.30 17.29 4.88
N SER A 100 26.00 16.83 3.67
CA SER A 100 25.54 15.47 3.41
C SER A 100 26.70 14.46 3.55
N ALA A 101 26.63 13.59 4.54
CA ALA A 101 27.63 12.55 4.84
C ALA A 101 27.47 11.28 3.99
N TYR A 102 27.32 11.40 2.67
CA TYR A 102 27.32 10.23 1.78
C TYR A 102 28.21 10.43 0.54
N PRO A 103 29.25 9.60 0.36
CA PRO A 103 30.04 9.61 -0.87
C PRO A 103 29.23 8.97 -2.00
N ARG A 104 28.87 9.78 -3.00
CA ARG A 104 28.22 9.37 -4.24
C ARG A 104 29.26 8.64 -5.11
N ARG A 105 29.21 7.31 -5.17
CA ARG A 105 30.01 6.51 -6.11
C ARG A 105 29.48 6.74 -7.53
N ILE A 106 30.23 7.50 -8.33
CA ILE A 106 29.97 7.70 -9.76
C ILE A 106 30.43 6.44 -10.49
N ALA A 107 29.51 5.73 -11.13
CA ALA A 107 29.83 4.68 -12.09
C ALA A 107 30.13 5.33 -13.44
N SER A 108 31.42 5.43 -13.79
CA SER A 108 31.85 5.81 -15.12
C SER A 108 31.79 4.59 -16.05
N THR A 109 30.77 4.53 -16.89
CA THR A 109 30.75 3.73 -18.12
C THR A 109 31.64 4.40 -19.17
N THR A 110 32.81 3.82 -19.46
CA THR A 110 33.51 3.97 -20.74
C THR A 110 34.41 2.75 -20.91
N GLY A 111 34.22 2.04 -22.02
CA GLY A 111 34.80 0.73 -22.25
C GLY A 111 36.27 0.72 -22.66
N ALA A 112 36.90 -0.43 -22.43
CA ALA A 112 37.97 -0.99 -23.25
C ALA A 112 38.27 -2.42 -22.77
N ARG A 113 38.08 -3.41 -23.66
CA ARG A 113 38.84 -4.68 -23.65
C ARG A 113 40.22 -4.37 -24.25
N PRO A 114 41.32 -5.10 -23.95
CA PRO A 114 41.46 -6.52 -24.34
C PRO A 114 42.38 -7.43 -23.48
N ALA A 115 42.38 -8.74 -23.82
CA ALA A 115 43.48 -9.75 -23.67
C ALA A 115 43.80 -10.29 -22.25
N LEU A 116 44.25 -11.53 -21.99
CA LEU A 116 44.32 -12.84 -22.66
C LEU A 116 44.83 -13.87 -21.59
N ILE A 117 44.13 -15.01 -21.42
CA ILE A 117 44.57 -16.37 -20.99
C ILE A 117 45.20 -16.63 -19.56
N PRO A 118 45.53 -17.90 -19.16
CA PRO A 118 44.72 -18.79 -18.31
C PRO A 118 45.40 -19.22 -16.99
N GLY A 119 44.64 -19.81 -16.08
CA GLY A 119 45.18 -20.67 -15.00
C GLY A 119 44.03 -21.22 -14.16
N LEU A 120 43.60 -22.47 -14.37
CA LEU A 120 44.15 -23.70 -13.81
C LEU A 120 43.80 -23.93 -12.32
N ARG A 121 43.26 -25.13 -12.09
CA ARG A 121 43.01 -25.89 -10.83
C ARG A 121 41.57 -25.79 -10.31
N LYS A 122 40.69 -26.79 -10.48
CA LYS A 122 40.74 -28.26 -10.19
C LYS A 122 40.71 -28.53 -8.68
N GLY A 123 39.61 -29.13 -8.21
CA GLY A 123 39.42 -29.63 -6.83
C GLY A 123 37.95 -29.54 -6.42
N VAL A 124 37.07 -30.48 -6.83
CA VAL A 124 36.72 -31.71 -6.07
C VAL A 124 35.94 -31.33 -4.79
N LEU A 125 34.59 -31.30 -4.83
CA LEU A 125 33.68 -32.43 -4.55
C LEU A 125 34.05 -33.15 -3.25
N ASN A 126 33.20 -33.14 -2.23
CA ASN A 126 32.96 -34.31 -1.38
C ASN A 126 31.64 -34.15 -0.63
N HIS A 127 30.74 -35.07 -0.95
CA HIS A 127 29.59 -35.47 -0.16
C HIS A 127 30.09 -36.45 0.91
N ALA A 128 29.51 -36.42 2.11
CA ALA A 128 29.45 -37.62 2.97
C ALA A 128 28.37 -37.46 4.04
N THR A 129 27.27 -38.18 3.81
CA THR A 129 26.40 -38.86 4.77
C THR A 129 27.21 -39.65 5.81
N HIS A 130 26.78 -39.72 7.08
CA HIS A 130 26.41 -40.97 7.76
C HIS A 130 25.94 -40.78 9.24
N PRO A 131 25.15 -41.73 9.79
CA PRO A 131 24.31 -41.61 10.98
C PRO A 131 24.88 -42.35 12.21
N LEU A 132 24.15 -42.26 13.35
CA LEU A 132 23.94 -43.33 14.33
C LEU A 132 22.51 -43.24 14.88
#